data_AF-A0A453MPK1-F1
#
_entry.id   AF-A0A453MPK1-F1
#
_cell.length_a   1.000
_cell.length_b   1.000
_cell.length_c   1.000
_cell.angle_alpha   90.00
_cell.angle_beta   90.00
_cell.angle_gamma   90.00
#
_symmetry.space_group_name_H-M   'P 1'
#
loop_
_entity.id
_entity.type
_entity.pdbx_description
1 polymer ?
#
loop_
_entity_poly.entity_id
_entity_poly.type
_entity_poly.pdbx_seq_one_letter_code
_entity_poly.pdbx_strand_id
1 'polypeptide(L)'
;MQAVAKKKLFMLDYHDLYLPFVNKVRQLEGTTLYGSRALFFLAGDGTLRPIAIELTRPKSASKPQWREVFTPASGHKASITGSWQWQLAKAHVVCLDTGYHQLVSHWLRTHCCVEPYIIAANRQLSQMHPIYRLLAPSFRFTMEINAQARKLLINADGIIESTFSPGKYSMEISSAAYAEQWQFDKEALPEDLIRRGMAVRGEDGKLELAIEDYPYANDGLLVWDAIKQWASDYVAHYYACAADIVDDVELQAWWKEVRTKGHADKKD
;
A
#
# COMPACT_ATOMS: atom_id res chain seq x y z
N MET A 1 -7.37 -21.70 -18.83
CA MET A 1 -6.14 -21.19 -19.47
C MET A 1 -6.37 -19.96 -20.36
N GLN A 2 -7.50 -19.83 -21.09
CA GLN A 2 -7.74 -18.65 -21.96
C GLN A 2 -7.81 -17.29 -21.23
N ALA A 3 -8.39 -17.21 -20.02
CA ALA A 3 -8.48 -15.94 -19.28
C ALA A 3 -7.11 -15.41 -18.81
N VAL A 4 -6.22 -16.31 -18.38
CA VAL A 4 -4.83 -15.96 -18.00
C VAL A 4 -4.05 -15.52 -19.25
N ALA A 5 -4.16 -16.25 -20.35
CA ALA A 5 -3.54 -15.87 -21.61
C ALA A 5 -4.04 -14.52 -22.14
N LYS A 6 -5.31 -14.17 -21.90
CA LYS A 6 -5.92 -12.89 -22.25
C LYS A 6 -5.74 -11.80 -21.18
N LYS A 7 -4.95 -12.03 -20.13
CA LYS A 7 -4.71 -11.08 -19.01
C LYS A 7 -6.00 -10.55 -18.36
N LYS A 8 -7.01 -11.41 -18.18
CA LYS A 8 -8.32 -11.05 -17.60
C LYS A 8 -8.54 -11.51 -16.16
N LEU A 9 -7.50 -12.01 -15.49
CA LEU A 9 -7.58 -12.52 -14.12
C LEU A 9 -6.73 -11.63 -13.21
N PHE A 10 -7.35 -11.13 -12.13
CA PHE A 10 -6.75 -10.23 -11.16
C PHE A 10 -6.91 -10.79 -9.75
N MET A 11 -6.11 -10.31 -8.81
CA MET A 11 -6.10 -10.81 -7.45
C MET A 11 -5.88 -9.69 -6.43
N LEU A 12 -6.61 -9.75 -5.32
CA LEU A 12 -6.19 -9.15 -4.05
C LEU A 12 -5.52 -10.23 -3.22
N ASP A 13 -4.24 -10.07 -2.91
CA ASP A 13 -3.47 -11.03 -2.14
C ASP A 13 -3.04 -10.44 -0.80
N TYR A 14 -3.76 -10.84 0.25
CA TYR A 14 -3.45 -10.52 1.64
C TYR A 14 -2.83 -11.70 2.38
N HIS A 15 -2.64 -12.83 1.70
CA HIS A 15 -2.32 -14.09 2.36
C HIS A 15 -0.96 -14.00 3.03
N ASP A 16 0.10 -13.68 2.31
CA ASP A 16 1.46 -13.82 2.84
C ASP A 16 1.75 -12.82 3.97
N LEU A 17 1.26 -11.58 3.85
CA LEU A 17 1.42 -10.57 4.91
C LEU A 17 0.65 -10.93 6.19
N TYR A 18 -0.59 -11.41 6.07
CA TYR A 18 -1.43 -11.67 7.26
C TYR A 18 -1.25 -13.07 7.85
N LEU A 19 -0.82 -14.08 7.06
CA LEU A 19 -0.73 -15.47 7.52
C LEU A 19 0.10 -15.63 8.81
N PRO A 20 1.26 -14.97 8.99
CA PRO A 20 2.04 -15.03 10.23
C PRO A 20 1.29 -14.51 11.46
N PHE A 21 0.30 -13.62 11.26
CA PHE A 21 -0.46 -12.98 12.33
C PHE A 21 -1.74 -13.74 12.71
N VAL A 22 -2.20 -14.68 11.86
CA VAL A 22 -3.48 -15.37 12.05
C VAL A 22 -3.57 -16.07 13.40
N ASN A 23 -2.56 -16.86 13.79
CA ASN A 23 -2.64 -17.64 15.02
C ASN A 23 -2.67 -16.75 16.27
N LYS A 24 -1.85 -15.70 16.32
CA LYS A 24 -1.76 -14.81 17.49
C LYS A 24 -2.95 -13.86 17.61
N VAL A 25 -3.49 -13.36 16.49
CA VAL A 25 -4.71 -12.54 16.51
C VAL A 25 -5.89 -13.36 17.02
N ARG A 26 -6.06 -14.60 16.54
CA ARG A 26 -7.17 -15.50 16.97
C ARG A 26 -7.11 -15.95 18.44
N GLN A 27 -6.03 -15.62 19.17
CA GLN A 27 -5.97 -15.80 20.62
C GLN A 27 -6.58 -14.61 21.39
N LEU A 28 -6.78 -13.47 20.74
CA LEU A 28 -7.47 -12.33 21.34
C LEU A 28 -8.97 -12.62 21.38
N GLU A 29 -9.57 -12.36 22.54
CA GLU A 29 -11.00 -12.55 22.76
C GLU A 29 -11.83 -11.76 21.76
N GLY A 30 -12.89 -12.38 21.23
CA GLY A 30 -13.81 -11.72 20.29
C GLY A 30 -13.26 -11.46 18.89
N THR A 31 -12.03 -11.90 18.57
CA THR A 31 -11.43 -11.64 17.25
C THR A 31 -11.32 -12.90 16.38
N THR A 32 -11.20 -12.67 15.08
CA THR A 32 -10.87 -13.70 14.10
C THR A 32 -10.03 -13.08 12.98
N LEU A 33 -9.17 -13.88 12.38
CA LEU A 33 -8.36 -13.49 11.23
C LEU A 33 -8.12 -14.72 10.32
N TYR A 34 -7.90 -14.45 9.04
CA TYR A 34 -7.51 -15.42 8.02
C TYR A 34 -6.41 -14.81 7.15
N GLY A 35 -5.54 -15.63 6.59
CA GLY A 35 -4.83 -15.27 5.36
C GLY A 35 -5.83 -15.41 4.20
N SER A 36 -5.83 -14.49 3.24
CA SER A 36 -6.86 -14.50 2.20
C SER A 36 -6.35 -14.06 0.83
N ARG A 37 -6.90 -14.69 -0.20
CA ARG A 37 -6.78 -14.27 -1.61
C ARG A 37 -8.16 -14.15 -2.22
N ALA A 38 -8.42 -13.08 -2.94
CA ALA A 38 -9.65 -12.90 -3.71
C ALA A 38 -9.32 -12.76 -5.19
N LEU A 39 -9.91 -13.62 -6.03
CA LEU A 39 -9.74 -13.63 -7.47
C LEU A 39 -10.88 -12.88 -8.15
N PHE A 40 -10.53 -12.08 -9.15
CA PHE A 40 -11.45 -11.27 -9.94
C PHE A 40 -11.26 -11.56 -11.43
N PHE A 41 -12.37 -11.60 -12.17
CA PHE A 41 -12.37 -11.72 -13.61
C PHE A 41 -12.83 -10.39 -14.23
N LEU A 42 -12.06 -9.89 -15.21
CA LEU A 42 -12.44 -8.73 -16.01
C LEU A 42 -13.43 -9.17 -17.11
N ALA A 43 -14.69 -8.81 -16.91
CA ALA A 43 -15.77 -9.15 -17.82
C ALA A 43 -15.69 -8.37 -19.14
N GLY A 44 -16.49 -8.77 -20.13
CA GLY A 44 -16.52 -8.12 -21.45
C GLY A 44 -17.08 -6.69 -21.42
N ASP A 45 -17.76 -6.32 -20.33
CA ASP A 45 -18.30 -4.98 -20.08
C ASP A 45 -17.30 -4.06 -19.35
N GLY A 46 -16.05 -4.49 -19.16
CA GLY A 46 -15.01 -3.71 -18.47
C GLY A 46 -15.04 -3.81 -16.94
N THR A 47 -15.98 -4.55 -16.34
CA THR A 47 -16.11 -4.63 -14.88
C THR A 47 -15.35 -5.82 -14.28
N LEU A 48 -14.78 -5.63 -13.08
CA LEU A 48 -14.21 -6.72 -12.28
C LEU A 48 -15.30 -7.46 -11.51
N ARG A 49 -15.35 -8.79 -11.66
CA ARG A 49 -16.29 -9.65 -10.94
C ARG A 49 -15.53 -10.60 -10.02
N PRO A 50 -15.79 -10.63 -8.70
CA PRO A 50 -15.17 -11.59 -7.80
C PRO A 50 -15.65 -13.01 -8.11
N ILE A 51 -14.73 -13.94 -8.33
CA ILE A 51 -15.04 -15.31 -8.76
C ILE A 51 -14.67 -16.37 -7.71
N ALA A 52 -13.71 -16.07 -6.83
CA ALA A 52 -13.31 -16.97 -5.76
C ALA A 52 -12.64 -16.20 -4.62
N ILE A 53 -12.81 -16.68 -3.39
CA ILE A 53 -12.11 -16.20 -2.19
C ILE A 53 -11.56 -17.42 -1.46
N GLU A 54 -10.26 -17.44 -1.23
CA GLU A 54 -9.59 -18.40 -0.35
C GLU A 54 -9.49 -17.82 1.06
N LEU A 55 -9.93 -18.57 2.07
CA LEU A 55 -9.64 -18.26 3.48
C LEU A 55 -8.73 -19.34 4.06
N THR A 56 -7.63 -18.92 4.69
CA THR A 56 -6.61 -19.81 5.21
C THR A 56 -6.33 -19.55 6.69
N ARG A 57 -6.25 -20.63 7.46
CA ARG A 57 -5.66 -20.66 8.80
C ARG A 57 -4.38 -21.47 8.74
N PRO A 58 -3.23 -20.92 9.17
CA PRO A 58 -1.97 -21.63 9.17
C PRO A 58 -2.04 -22.84 10.12
N LYS A 59 -1.11 -23.78 9.93
CA LYS A 59 -0.90 -24.87 10.88
C LYS A 59 -0.62 -24.30 12.27
N SER A 60 -1.12 -24.95 13.31
CA SER A 60 -0.76 -24.70 14.70
C SER A 60 -0.20 -25.97 15.34
N ALA A 61 0.27 -25.89 16.58
CA ALA A 61 0.74 -27.06 17.33
C ALA A 61 -0.33 -28.15 17.47
N SER A 62 -1.61 -27.77 17.47
CA SER A 62 -2.75 -28.67 17.72
C SER A 62 -3.67 -28.91 16.52
N LYS A 63 -3.54 -28.14 15.43
CA LYS A 63 -4.41 -28.24 14.26
C LYS A 63 -3.61 -28.17 12.96
N PRO A 64 -3.95 -29.00 11.94
CA PRO A 64 -3.37 -28.86 10.62
C PRO A 64 -3.78 -27.53 9.99
N GLN A 65 -3.08 -27.13 8.92
CA GLN A 65 -3.53 -26.00 8.10
C GLN A 65 -4.94 -26.26 7.59
N TRP A 66 -5.80 -25.26 7.72
CA TRP A 66 -7.14 -25.28 7.14
C TRP A 66 -7.20 -24.24 6.04
N ARG A 67 -7.76 -24.61 4.89
CA ARG A 67 -8.02 -23.73 3.76
C ARG A 67 -9.34 -24.10 3.12
N GLU A 68 -10.10 -23.09 2.72
CA GLU A 68 -11.35 -23.30 2.00
C GLU A 68 -11.54 -22.22 0.95
N VAL A 69 -12.05 -22.61 -0.21
CA VAL A 69 -12.34 -21.71 -1.33
C VAL A 69 -13.84 -21.55 -1.44
N PHE A 70 -14.28 -20.30 -1.33
CA PHE A 70 -15.66 -19.89 -1.51
C PHE A 70 -15.83 -19.29 -2.90
N THR A 71 -16.93 -19.60 -3.58
CA THR A 71 -17.28 -19.05 -4.90
C THR A 71 -18.68 -18.47 -4.86
N PRO A 72 -19.03 -17.50 -5.73
CA PRO A 72 -20.40 -16.99 -5.83
C PRO A 72 -21.41 -18.14 -6.02
N ALA A 73 -22.42 -18.20 -5.15
CA ALA A 73 -23.52 -19.14 -5.32
C ALA A 73 -24.36 -18.73 -6.55
N SER A 74 -24.16 -19.42 -7.67
CA SER A 74 -24.87 -19.16 -8.92
C SER A 74 -25.21 -20.47 -9.65
N GLY A 75 -26.26 -20.43 -10.48
CA GLY A 75 -26.74 -21.59 -11.23
C GLY A 75 -27.17 -22.75 -10.34
N HIS A 76 -26.86 -23.98 -10.75
CA HIS A 76 -27.23 -25.23 -10.05
C HIS A 76 -26.58 -25.41 -8.66
N LYS A 77 -25.66 -24.52 -8.25
CA LYS A 77 -25.05 -24.48 -6.91
C LYS A 77 -25.65 -23.40 -6.00
N ALA A 78 -26.72 -22.72 -6.44
CA ALA A 78 -27.41 -21.74 -5.64
C ALA A 78 -28.12 -22.42 -4.46
N SER A 79 -27.58 -22.26 -3.26
CA SER A 79 -28.24 -22.60 -2.00
C SER A 79 -28.23 -21.37 -1.09
N ILE A 80 -29.22 -21.26 -0.21
CA ILE A 80 -29.27 -20.16 0.78
C ILE A 80 -27.98 -20.16 1.61
N THR A 81 -27.54 -21.33 2.07
CA THR A 81 -26.29 -21.50 2.82
C THR A 81 -25.07 -21.04 2.02
N GLY A 82 -24.95 -21.45 0.75
CA GLY A 82 -23.83 -21.05 -0.11
C GLY A 82 -23.79 -19.54 -0.36
N SER A 83 -24.95 -18.91 -0.54
CA SER A 83 -25.06 -17.46 -0.67
C SER A 83 -24.54 -16.73 0.57
N TRP A 84 -24.93 -17.17 1.77
CA TRP A 84 -24.44 -16.58 3.02
C TRP A 84 -22.96 -16.84 3.27
N GLN A 85 -22.47 -18.05 2.97
CA GLN A 85 -21.03 -18.37 3.04
C GLN A 85 -20.22 -17.44 2.12
N TRP A 86 -20.71 -17.16 0.92
CA TRP A 86 -20.08 -16.21 0.00
C TRP A 86 -20.08 -14.78 0.55
N GLN A 87 -21.19 -14.32 1.14
CA GLN A 87 -21.23 -13.00 1.77
C GLN A 87 -20.24 -12.89 2.94
N LEU A 88 -20.14 -13.92 3.78
CA LEU A 88 -19.17 -13.97 4.89
C LEU A 88 -17.72 -14.00 4.40
N ALA A 89 -17.43 -14.76 3.34
CA ALA A 89 -16.09 -14.78 2.74
C ALA A 89 -15.69 -13.38 2.23
N LYS A 90 -16.60 -12.67 1.55
CA LYS A 90 -16.38 -11.28 1.14
C LYS A 90 -16.18 -10.34 2.33
N ALA A 91 -16.98 -10.48 3.39
CA ALA A 91 -16.82 -9.67 4.59
C ALA A 91 -15.42 -9.83 5.20
N HIS A 92 -14.89 -11.07 5.26
CA HIS A 92 -13.52 -11.30 5.73
C HIS A 92 -12.45 -10.65 4.84
N VAL A 93 -12.61 -10.70 3.51
CA VAL A 93 -11.68 -10.00 2.59
C VAL A 93 -11.75 -8.49 2.81
N VAL A 94 -12.94 -7.90 2.95
CA VAL A 94 -13.10 -6.46 3.20
C VAL A 94 -12.54 -6.06 4.55
N CYS A 95 -12.66 -6.89 5.59
CA CYS A 95 -12.00 -6.62 6.88
C CYS A 95 -10.47 -6.60 6.76
N LEU A 96 -9.88 -7.54 6.01
CA LEU A 96 -8.44 -7.55 5.73
C LEU A 96 -8.02 -6.32 4.91
N ASP A 97 -8.76 -6.01 3.84
CA ASP A 97 -8.55 -4.85 2.99
C ASP A 97 -8.61 -3.55 3.80
N THR A 98 -9.59 -3.41 4.70
CA THR A 98 -9.75 -2.25 5.58
C THR A 98 -8.57 -2.12 6.55
N GLY A 99 -8.09 -3.24 7.11
CA GLY A 99 -6.89 -3.27 7.94
C GLY A 99 -5.64 -2.88 7.15
N TYR A 100 -5.46 -3.42 5.95
CA TYR A 100 -4.31 -3.12 5.10
C TYR A 100 -4.34 -1.66 4.64
N HIS A 101 -5.51 -1.17 4.22
CA HIS A 101 -5.72 0.22 3.86
C HIS A 101 -5.28 1.13 5.00
N GLN A 102 -5.79 0.92 6.23
CA GLN A 102 -5.50 1.83 7.34
C GLN A 102 -4.05 1.72 7.82
N LEU A 103 -3.51 0.51 7.95
CA LEU A 103 -2.20 0.28 8.55
C LEU A 103 -1.04 0.44 7.57
N VAL A 104 -1.28 0.16 6.29
CA VAL A 104 -0.25 0.09 5.25
C VAL A 104 -0.42 1.20 4.22
N SER A 105 -1.51 1.19 3.45
CA SER A 105 -1.70 2.18 2.37
C SER A 105 -1.80 3.62 2.88
N HIS A 106 -2.44 3.80 4.03
CA HIS A 106 -2.66 5.10 4.66
C HIS A 106 -1.55 5.40 5.68
N TRP A 107 -1.55 4.75 6.85
CA TRP A 107 -0.60 5.08 7.92
C TRP A 107 0.86 4.92 7.50
N LEU A 108 1.26 3.74 7.01
CA LEU A 108 2.67 3.52 6.68
C LEU A 108 3.12 4.36 5.50
N ARG A 109 2.50 4.15 4.33
CA ARG A 109 3.02 4.66 3.05
C ARG A 109 2.89 6.17 2.87
N THR A 110 1.97 6.83 3.59
CA THR A 110 1.87 8.29 3.56
C THR A 110 2.37 8.91 4.86
N HIS A 111 1.77 8.61 6.02
CA HIS A 111 2.14 9.28 7.27
C HIS A 111 3.56 8.95 7.72
N CYS A 112 3.87 7.67 7.94
CA CYS A 112 5.17 7.26 8.50
C CYS A 112 6.31 7.49 7.53
N CYS A 113 6.11 7.10 6.26
CA CYS A 113 7.19 7.19 5.29
C CYS A 113 7.53 8.64 4.93
N VAL A 114 6.61 9.60 5.04
CA VAL A 114 6.91 11.00 4.70
C VAL A 114 7.61 11.75 5.86
N GLU A 115 7.30 11.45 7.13
CA GLU A 115 7.85 12.17 8.29
C GLU A 115 9.39 12.27 8.32
N PRO A 116 10.16 11.21 7.97
CA PRO A 116 11.62 11.29 7.86
C PRO A 116 12.15 12.33 6.86
N TYR A 117 11.46 12.53 5.73
CA TYR A 117 11.84 13.54 4.73
C TYR A 117 11.70 14.95 5.30
N ILE A 118 10.64 15.17 6.09
CA ILE A 118 10.36 16.46 6.73
C ILE A 118 11.43 16.79 7.76
N ILE A 119 11.76 15.82 8.62
CA ILE A 119 12.77 15.99 9.67
C ILE A 119 14.13 16.29 9.03
N ALA A 120 14.55 15.49 8.04
CA ALA A 120 15.82 15.71 7.36
C ALA A 120 15.83 17.05 6.60
N ALA A 121 14.74 17.44 5.93
CA ALA A 121 14.68 18.70 5.20
C ALA A 121 14.86 19.90 6.12
N ASN A 122 14.23 19.91 7.30
CA ASN A 122 14.39 20.99 8.28
C ASN A 122 15.77 21.01 8.96
N ARG A 123 16.53 19.90 8.90
CA ARG A 123 17.86 19.78 9.52
C ARG A 123 19.00 20.08 8.54
N GLN A 124 18.81 19.76 7.26
CA GLN A 124 19.88 19.78 6.27
C GLN A 124 19.70 20.86 5.20
N LEU A 125 18.48 21.33 4.95
CA LEU A 125 18.21 22.35 3.94
C LEU A 125 17.89 23.68 4.62
N SER A 126 18.56 24.75 4.21
CA SER A 126 18.22 26.13 4.58
C SER A 126 16.79 26.46 4.17
N GLN A 127 16.11 27.34 4.91
CA GLN A 127 14.79 27.86 4.50
C GLN A 127 14.82 28.57 3.14
N MET A 128 15.99 29.05 2.72
CA MET A 128 16.21 29.67 1.42
C MET A 128 16.55 28.66 0.32
N HIS A 129 16.85 27.41 0.66
CA HIS A 129 17.22 26.37 -0.30
C HIS A 129 16.05 26.09 -1.26
N PRO A 130 16.27 26.05 -2.58
CA PRO A 130 15.18 25.89 -3.55
C PRO A 130 14.37 24.61 -3.33
N ILE A 131 15.04 23.48 -3.07
CA ILE A 131 14.36 22.22 -2.78
C ILE A 131 13.55 22.27 -1.47
N TYR A 132 14.02 23.00 -0.44
CA TYR A 132 13.19 23.20 0.76
C TYR A 132 11.92 23.97 0.42
N ARG A 133 12.03 25.06 -0.37
CA ARG A 133 10.87 25.86 -0.78
C ARG A 133 9.88 25.08 -1.65
N LEU A 134 10.37 24.18 -2.49
CA LEU A 134 9.54 23.28 -3.29
C LEU A 134 8.73 22.30 -2.42
N LEU A 135 9.38 21.70 -1.41
CA LEU A 135 8.79 20.62 -0.61
C LEU A 135 7.99 21.11 0.62
N ALA A 136 8.36 22.25 1.20
CA ALA A 136 7.78 22.75 2.44
C ALA A 136 6.24 22.84 2.45
N PRO A 137 5.56 23.26 1.35
CA PRO A 137 4.10 23.25 1.31
C PRO A 137 3.49 21.85 1.49
N SER A 138 4.12 20.81 0.94
CA SER A 138 3.68 19.41 1.03
C SER A 138 3.92 18.78 2.40
N PHE A 139 4.74 19.41 3.25
CA PHE A 139 5.04 18.94 4.61
C PHE A 139 4.08 19.49 5.67
N ARG A 140 3.19 20.40 5.27
CA ARG A 140 2.33 21.14 6.19
C ARG A 140 1.49 20.17 7.04
N PHE A 141 1.63 20.31 8.36
CA PHE A 141 0.90 19.57 9.40
C PHE A 141 1.16 18.07 9.50
N THR A 142 1.97 17.45 8.65
CA THR A 142 2.25 16.00 8.74
C THR A 142 2.85 15.60 10.09
N MET A 143 3.85 16.32 10.60
CA MET A 143 4.45 16.00 11.91
C MET A 143 3.46 16.17 13.07
N GLU A 144 2.61 17.19 13.01
CA GLU A 144 1.59 17.47 14.02
C GLU A 144 0.55 16.34 14.07
N ILE A 145 -0.03 15.98 12.92
CA ILE A 145 -1.03 14.90 12.87
C ILE A 145 -0.40 13.55 13.23
N ASN A 146 0.85 13.29 12.85
CA ASN A 146 1.54 12.05 13.23
C ASN A 146 1.80 11.99 14.75
N ALA A 147 2.16 13.11 15.38
CA ALA A 147 2.33 13.17 16.83
C ALA A 147 1.01 12.90 17.57
N GLN A 148 -0.10 13.47 17.09
CA GLN A 148 -1.43 13.19 17.64
C GLN A 148 -1.86 11.74 17.41
N ALA A 149 -1.57 11.17 16.23
CA ALA A 149 -1.84 9.78 15.92
C ALA A 149 -1.07 8.83 16.86
N ARG A 150 0.22 9.12 17.12
CA ARG A 150 1.02 8.38 18.12
C ARG A 150 0.45 8.45 19.53
N LYS A 151 -0.25 9.54 19.88
CA LYS A 151 -0.80 9.76 21.22
C LYS A 151 -2.18 9.13 21.43
N LEU A 152 -3.03 9.10 20.40
CA LEU A 152 -4.46 8.78 20.54
C LEU A 152 -4.96 7.69 19.57
N LEU A 153 -4.33 7.54 18.41
CA LEU A 153 -4.83 6.67 17.34
C LEU A 153 -4.16 5.29 17.37
N ILE A 154 -2.83 5.26 17.32
CA ILE A 154 -2.02 4.05 17.15
C ILE A 154 -1.27 3.61 18.42
N ASN A 155 -1.49 4.28 19.55
CA ASN A 155 -0.96 3.86 20.84
C ASN A 155 -1.62 2.56 21.32
N ALA A 156 -0.98 1.91 22.29
CA ALA A 156 -1.57 0.80 23.02
C ALA A 156 -2.95 1.21 23.59
N ASP A 157 -3.95 0.35 23.40
CA ASP A 157 -5.36 0.59 23.75
C ASP A 157 -5.99 1.83 23.06
N GLY A 158 -5.34 2.36 22.02
CA GLY A 158 -5.82 3.47 21.21
C GLY A 158 -6.97 3.07 20.27
N ILE A 159 -7.40 4.02 19.44
CA ILE A 159 -8.54 3.81 18.53
C ILE A 159 -8.31 2.64 17.57
N ILE A 160 -7.11 2.50 17.00
CA ILE A 160 -6.84 1.42 16.04
C ILE A 160 -6.88 0.05 16.73
N GLU A 161 -6.23 -0.10 17.89
CA GLU A 161 -6.22 -1.38 18.60
C GLU A 161 -7.60 -1.78 19.13
N SER A 162 -8.45 -0.82 19.46
CA SER A 162 -9.80 -1.08 19.97
C SER A 162 -10.85 -1.31 18.87
N THR A 163 -10.60 -0.89 17.62
CA THR A 163 -11.61 -0.94 16.55
C THR A 163 -11.24 -1.86 15.37
N PHE A 164 -9.97 -2.28 15.25
CA PHE A 164 -9.51 -3.17 14.18
C PHE A 164 -9.17 -4.56 14.70
N SER A 165 -9.51 -5.59 13.92
CA SER A 165 -9.39 -7.00 14.33
C SER A 165 -7.99 -7.45 14.76
N PRO A 166 -6.86 -6.91 14.23
CA PRO A 166 -5.54 -7.29 14.73
C PRO A 166 -5.22 -6.84 16.17
N GLY A 167 -5.99 -5.89 16.72
CA GLY A 167 -5.78 -5.36 18.06
C GLY A 167 -4.36 -4.87 18.28
N LYS A 168 -3.74 -5.31 19.39
CA LYS A 168 -2.34 -5.01 19.75
C LYS A 168 -1.28 -5.41 18.72
N TYR A 169 -1.62 -6.22 17.71
CA TYR A 169 -0.69 -6.60 16.64
C TYR A 169 -0.74 -5.65 15.43
N SER A 170 -1.57 -4.60 15.47
CA SER A 170 -1.80 -3.70 14.33
C SER A 170 -0.52 -3.00 13.86
N MET A 171 0.24 -2.40 14.77
CA MET A 171 1.50 -1.73 14.40
C MET A 171 2.60 -2.72 13.98
N GLU A 172 2.56 -3.95 14.49
CA GLU A 172 3.49 -5.00 14.06
C GLU A 172 3.22 -5.42 12.60
N ILE A 173 1.96 -5.48 12.16
CA ILE A 173 1.60 -5.72 10.75
C ILE A 173 2.13 -4.59 9.86
N SER A 174 1.96 -3.33 10.29
CA SER A 174 2.49 -2.16 9.57
C SER A 174 4.02 -2.23 9.42
N SER A 175 4.73 -2.60 10.49
CA SER A 175 6.18 -2.83 10.47
C SER A 175 6.61 -3.97 9.54
N ALA A 176 5.89 -5.10 9.55
CA ALA A 176 6.16 -6.19 8.61
C ALA A 176 5.93 -5.76 7.15
N ALA A 177 4.87 -5.00 6.87
CA ALA A 177 4.63 -4.46 5.53
C ALA A 177 5.74 -3.48 5.10
N TYR A 178 6.28 -2.67 6.02
CA TYR A 178 7.45 -1.84 5.73
C TYR A 178 8.66 -2.68 5.34
N ALA A 179 8.97 -3.73 6.12
CA ALA A 179 10.09 -4.62 5.86
C ALA A 179 9.95 -5.34 4.51
N GLU A 180 8.77 -5.89 4.21
CA GLU A 180 8.58 -6.80 3.08
C GLU A 180 8.18 -6.07 1.78
N GLN A 181 7.46 -4.95 1.85
CA GLN A 181 6.74 -4.41 0.69
C GLN A 181 7.13 -2.98 0.31
N TRP A 182 7.56 -2.16 1.28
CA TRP A 182 7.89 -0.75 1.01
C TRP A 182 9.29 -0.59 0.39
N GLN A 183 9.34 0.15 -0.72
CA GLN A 183 10.56 0.62 -1.38
C GLN A 183 10.24 1.96 -2.07
N PHE A 184 11.10 2.96 -1.86
CA PHE A 184 10.87 4.33 -2.31
C PHE A 184 10.65 4.46 -3.83
N ASP A 185 11.47 3.78 -4.63
CA ASP A 185 11.40 3.79 -6.10
C ASP A 185 10.10 3.18 -6.64
N LYS A 186 9.42 2.35 -5.85
CA LYS A 186 8.16 1.70 -6.21
C LYS A 186 6.91 2.43 -5.74
N GLU A 187 7.05 3.59 -5.09
CA GLU A 187 5.90 4.45 -4.72
C GLU A 187 5.54 5.45 -5.83
N ALA A 188 6.37 5.57 -6.88
CA ALA A 188 6.00 6.31 -8.09
C ALA A 188 4.80 5.63 -8.77
N LEU A 189 3.71 6.37 -9.03
CA LEU A 189 2.46 5.79 -9.53
C LEU A 189 2.64 4.93 -10.81
N PRO A 190 3.42 5.37 -11.84
CA PRO A 190 3.73 4.53 -12.98
C PRO A 190 4.38 3.19 -12.63
N GLU A 191 5.35 3.21 -11.72
CA GLU A 191 6.11 2.03 -11.32
C GLU A 191 5.27 1.10 -10.42
N ASP A 192 4.41 1.66 -9.56
CA ASP A 192 3.45 0.89 -8.80
C ASP A 192 2.47 0.14 -9.71
N LEU A 193 1.90 0.82 -10.71
CA LEU A 193 0.98 0.21 -11.68
C LEU A 193 1.64 -0.92 -12.45
N ILE A 194 2.86 -0.72 -12.96
CA ILE A 194 3.63 -1.75 -13.67
C ILE A 194 3.91 -2.94 -12.74
N ARG A 195 4.44 -2.67 -11.54
CA ARG A 195 4.79 -3.70 -10.55
C ARG A 195 3.61 -4.59 -10.20
N ARG A 196 2.42 -4.01 -10.03
CA ARG A 196 1.19 -4.75 -9.72
C ARG A 196 0.60 -5.48 -10.94
N GLY A 197 1.20 -5.34 -12.11
CA GLY A 197 0.68 -5.89 -13.37
C GLY A 197 -0.57 -5.15 -13.88
N MET A 198 -0.80 -3.92 -13.41
CA MET A 198 -1.93 -3.08 -13.78
C MET A 198 -1.65 -2.18 -14.98
N ALA A 199 -0.39 -2.09 -15.41
CA ALA A 199 0.00 -1.40 -16.62
C ALA A 199 1.24 -2.06 -17.27
N VAL A 200 1.44 -1.81 -18.55
CA VAL A 200 2.70 -2.07 -19.26
C VAL A 200 3.20 -0.78 -19.89
N ARG A 201 4.52 -0.64 -20.03
CA ARG A 201 5.13 0.48 -20.73
C ARG A 201 5.25 0.15 -22.22
N GLY A 202 4.62 0.95 -23.07
CA GLY A 202 4.74 0.86 -24.53
C GLY A 202 6.09 1.36 -25.03
N GLU A 203 6.37 1.12 -26.31
CA GLU A 203 7.62 1.57 -26.96
C GLU A 203 7.75 3.10 -27.00
N ASP A 204 6.62 3.82 -27.01
CA ASP A 204 6.57 5.28 -26.94
C ASP A 204 6.70 5.83 -25.51
N GLY A 205 6.89 4.94 -24.51
CA GLY A 205 7.02 5.28 -23.10
C GLY A 205 5.70 5.51 -22.38
N LYS A 206 4.55 5.46 -23.07
CA LYS A 206 3.24 5.61 -22.43
C LYS A 206 2.83 4.32 -21.70
N LEU A 207 1.96 4.48 -20.71
CA LEU A 207 1.39 3.35 -20.00
C LEU A 207 0.10 2.89 -20.68
N GLU A 208 0.02 1.58 -20.91
CA GLU A 208 -1.20 0.90 -21.30
C GLU A 208 -1.75 0.15 -20.08
N LEU A 209 -2.93 0.55 -19.60
CA LEU A 209 -3.54 -0.07 -18.43
C LEU A 209 -4.12 -1.45 -18.75
N ALA A 210 -3.97 -2.38 -17.82
CA ALA A 210 -4.57 -3.72 -17.91
C ALA A 210 -6.10 -3.69 -17.77
N ILE A 211 -6.62 -2.64 -17.13
CA ILE A 211 -8.04 -2.31 -17.03
C ILE A 211 -8.19 -0.88 -17.54
N GLU A 212 -8.86 -0.73 -18.68
CA GLU A 212 -9.01 0.56 -19.37
C GLU A 212 -9.72 1.60 -18.49
N ASP A 213 -10.86 1.22 -17.91
CA ASP A 213 -11.57 2.04 -16.93
C ASP A 213 -11.12 1.72 -15.50
N TYR A 214 -9.90 2.15 -15.16
CA TYR A 214 -9.37 2.10 -13.79
C TYR A 214 -9.26 3.54 -13.24
N PRO A 215 -10.31 4.05 -12.55
CA PRO A 215 -10.42 5.46 -12.20
C PRO A 215 -9.23 6.02 -11.41
N TYR A 216 -8.77 5.31 -10.38
CA TYR A 216 -7.59 5.72 -9.60
C TYR A 216 -6.33 5.88 -10.47
N ALA A 217 -6.10 4.95 -11.41
CA ALA A 217 -4.92 5.00 -12.26
C ALA A 217 -5.04 6.10 -13.31
N ASN A 218 -6.20 6.20 -13.97
CA ASN A 218 -6.47 7.22 -14.99
C ASN A 218 -6.32 8.63 -14.41
N ASP A 219 -7.01 8.92 -13.31
CA ASP A 219 -6.98 10.24 -12.68
C ASP A 219 -5.61 10.51 -12.03
N GLY A 220 -5.06 9.49 -11.36
CA GLY A 220 -3.78 9.60 -10.68
C GLY A 220 -2.63 9.92 -11.63
N LEU A 221 -2.62 9.35 -12.84
CA LEU A 221 -1.58 9.62 -13.83
C LEU A 221 -1.61 11.06 -14.33
N LEU A 222 -2.79 11.66 -14.48
CA LEU A 222 -2.92 13.08 -14.82
C LEU A 222 -2.30 13.98 -13.75
N VAL A 223 -2.57 13.68 -12.47
CA VAL A 223 -1.99 14.44 -11.35
C VAL A 223 -0.48 14.21 -11.25
N TRP A 224 -0.04 12.96 -11.43
CA TRP A 224 1.38 12.60 -11.43
C TRP A 224 2.17 13.37 -12.49
N ASP A 225 1.67 13.41 -13.74
CA ASP A 225 2.34 14.10 -14.83
C ASP A 225 2.38 15.61 -14.59
N ALA A 226 1.31 16.19 -14.04
CA ALA A 226 1.29 17.61 -13.67
C ALA A 226 2.33 17.95 -12.58
N ILE A 227 2.43 17.13 -11.53
CA ILE A 227 3.42 17.31 -10.46
C ILE A 227 4.84 17.11 -10.99
N LYS A 228 5.05 16.08 -11.82
CA LYS A 228 6.34 15.79 -12.43
C LYS A 228 6.81 16.94 -13.31
N GLN A 229 5.93 17.49 -14.16
CA GLN A 229 6.26 18.63 -15.01
C GLN A 229 6.62 19.86 -14.16
N TRP A 230 5.77 20.22 -13.20
CA TRP A 230 6.02 21.33 -12.27
C TRP A 230 7.37 21.20 -11.55
N ALA A 231 7.63 20.04 -10.94
CA ALA A 231 8.87 19.81 -10.22
C ALA A 231 10.10 19.83 -11.15
N SER A 232 9.98 19.31 -12.36
CA SER A 232 11.06 19.30 -13.35
C SER A 232 11.42 20.72 -13.80
N ASP A 233 10.42 21.54 -14.12
CA ASP A 233 10.62 22.94 -14.53
C ASP A 233 11.22 23.77 -13.39
N TYR A 234 10.74 23.55 -12.15
CA TYR A 234 11.29 24.21 -10.97
C TYR A 234 12.76 23.83 -10.75
N VAL A 235 13.09 22.53 -10.77
CA VAL A 235 14.47 22.06 -10.56
C VAL A 235 15.41 22.57 -11.65
N ALA A 236 14.98 22.54 -12.92
CA ALA A 236 15.78 23.02 -14.05
C ALA A 236 16.11 24.52 -13.97
N HIS A 237 15.33 25.31 -13.21
CA HIS A 237 15.64 26.72 -12.96
C HIS A 237 16.84 26.92 -12.03
N TYR A 238 17.05 26.01 -11.07
CA TYR A 238 18.11 26.12 -10.05
C TYR A 238 19.33 25.25 -10.34
N TYR A 239 19.16 24.14 -11.06
CA TYR A 239 20.22 23.21 -11.41
C TYR A 239 20.27 23.03 -12.93
N ALA A 240 21.29 23.63 -13.57
CA ALA A 240 21.43 23.62 -15.02
C ALA A 240 22.02 22.30 -15.53
N CYS A 241 22.78 21.60 -14.69
CA CYS A 241 23.36 20.32 -15.01
C CYS A 241 23.47 19.39 -13.80
N ALA A 242 23.83 18.13 -14.06
CA ALA A 242 23.98 17.13 -12.99
C ALA A 242 25.12 17.47 -12.01
N ALA A 243 26.15 18.19 -12.44
CA ALA A 243 27.25 18.61 -11.56
C ALA A 243 26.75 19.53 -10.45
N ASP A 244 25.85 20.47 -10.77
CA ASP A 244 25.25 21.39 -9.78
C ASP A 244 24.51 20.63 -8.67
N ILE A 245 23.88 19.50 -9.00
CA ILE A 245 23.16 18.64 -8.04
C ILE A 245 24.16 17.86 -7.17
N VAL A 246 25.25 17.36 -7.77
CA VAL A 246 26.29 16.60 -7.06
C VAL A 246 27.06 17.49 -6.09
N ASP A 247 27.32 18.74 -6.46
CA ASP A 247 28.08 19.70 -5.68
C ASP A 247 27.26 20.39 -4.58
N ASP A 248 25.92 20.24 -4.59
CA ASP A 248 25.04 20.78 -3.56
C ASP A 248 25.14 20.00 -2.24
N VAL A 249 25.97 20.51 -1.34
CA VAL A 249 26.26 19.88 -0.05
C VAL A 249 25.04 19.74 0.87
N GLU A 250 24.09 20.69 0.82
CA GLU A 250 22.85 20.62 1.62
C GLU A 250 21.94 19.50 1.09
N LEU A 251 21.78 19.44 -0.23
CA LEU A 251 20.99 18.41 -0.89
C LEU A 251 21.58 17.00 -0.68
N GLN A 252 22.91 16.85 -0.79
CA GLN A 252 23.60 15.59 -0.52
C GLN A 252 23.45 15.17 0.95
N ALA A 253 23.57 16.12 1.89
CA ALA A 253 23.39 15.86 3.32
C ALA A 253 21.95 15.45 3.65
N TRP A 254 20.96 16.15 3.06
CA TRP A 254 19.55 15.82 3.19
C TRP A 254 19.26 14.39 2.72
N TRP A 255 19.64 14.05 1.49
CA TRP A 255 19.34 12.73 0.94
C TRP A 255 20.06 11.60 1.71
N LYS A 256 21.30 11.86 2.15
CA LYS A 256 22.05 10.94 3.00
C LYS A 256 21.36 10.71 4.34
N GLU A 257 20.85 11.76 5.01
CA GLU A 257 20.15 11.61 6.29
C GLU A 257 18.81 10.89 6.11
N VAL A 258 18.03 11.20 5.07
CA VAL A 258 16.80 10.45 4.74
C VAL A 258 17.08 8.96 4.64
N ARG A 259 18.11 8.54 3.89
CA ARG A 259 18.43 7.12 3.69
C ARG A 259 19.03 6.45 4.93
N THR A 260 19.96 7.11 5.62
CA THR A 260 20.79 6.45 6.64
C THR A 260 20.31 6.66 8.07
N LYS A 261 19.41 7.62 8.30
CA LYS A 261 18.81 7.92 9.62
C LYS A 261 17.29 7.83 9.58
N GLY A 262 16.67 8.42 8.55
CA GLY A 262 15.22 8.45 8.39
C GLY A 262 14.62 7.06 8.11
N HIS A 263 15.12 6.42 7.06
CA HIS A 263 14.76 5.06 6.62
C HIS A 263 15.92 4.10 6.86
N ALA A 264 16.57 4.19 8.04
CA ALA A 264 17.81 3.48 8.34
C ALA A 264 17.74 1.95 8.14
N ASP A 265 16.57 1.34 8.37
CA ASP A 265 16.34 -0.10 8.20
C ASP A 265 16.27 -0.53 6.71
N LYS A 266 16.29 0.44 5.78
CA LYS A 266 16.23 0.27 4.32
C LYS A 266 17.34 1.06 3.62
N LYS A 267 18.46 1.30 4.31
CA LYS A 267 19.57 2.12 3.81
C LYS A 267 20.37 1.47 2.66
N ASP A 268 20.36 0.14 2.62
CA ASP A 268 21.08 -0.75 1.69
C ASP A 268 20.16 -1.13 0.52
#